data_AF-A0A9E5I6K9-F1
#
_entry.id   AF-A0A9E5I6K9-F1
#
_cell.length_a   1.000
_cell.length_b   1.000
_cell.length_c   1.000
_cell.angle_alpha   90.00
_cell.angle_beta   90.00
_cell.angle_gamma   90.00
#
_symmetry.space_group_name_H-M   'P 1'
#
loop_
_entity.id
_entity.type
_entity.pdbx_description
1 polymer ?
#
loop_
_entity_poly.entity_id
_entity_poly.type
_entity_poly.pdbx_seq_one_letter_code
_entity_poly.pdbx_strand_id
1 'polypeptide(L)'
;MNYSYECSVCGNARPVTGECPFCNTLIAPLAHFDTDVINLELDGPTSEEALDQLTHYIRAASEAQIRALVVIHGYGSSGKGGNIRKKVREALEHNFFADR
;
A
#
# COMPACT_ATOMS: atom_id res chain seq x y z
N MET A 1 -0.08 -15.08 13.35
CA MET A 1 0.10 -14.03 12.33
C MET A 1 -1.21 -13.92 11.60
N ASN A 2 -1.91 -12.80 11.72
CA ASN A 2 -3.10 -12.58 10.92
C ASN A 2 -2.64 -12.00 9.59
N TYR A 3 -2.77 -12.77 8.52
CA TYR A 3 -2.41 -12.28 7.19
C TYR A 3 -3.53 -11.36 6.72
N SER A 4 -3.22 -10.18 6.20
CA SER A 4 -4.25 -9.25 5.71
C SER A 4 -4.96 -9.78 4.46
N TYR A 5 -4.32 -10.69 3.72
CA TYR A 5 -4.84 -11.20 2.45
C TYR A 5 -4.61 -12.70 2.23
N GLU A 6 -5.54 -13.30 1.50
CA GLU A 6 -5.55 -14.69 1.05
C GLU A 6 -5.69 -14.78 -0.47
N CYS A 7 -4.98 -15.71 -1.09
CA CYS A 7 -5.12 -15.96 -2.52
C CYS A 7 -6.52 -16.52 -2.85
N SER A 8 -7.26 -15.83 -3.71
CA SER A 8 -8.58 -16.24 -4.21
C SER A 8 -8.58 -17.55 -5.01
N VAL A 9 -7.41 -18.07 -5.40
CA VAL A 9 -7.26 -19.29 -6.19
C VAL A 9 -6.77 -20.47 -5.35
N CYS A 10 -5.72 -20.31 -4.55
CA CYS A 10 -5.11 -21.43 -3.82
C CYS A 10 -5.26 -21.36 -2.29
N GLY A 11 -5.88 -20.31 -1.75
CA GLY A 11 -6.13 -20.16 -0.31
C GLY A 11 -4.90 -19.87 0.55
N ASN A 12 -3.72 -19.71 -0.04
CA ASN A 12 -2.52 -19.34 0.72
C ASN A 12 -2.49 -17.83 0.99
N ALA A 13 -2.00 -17.45 2.17
CA ALA A 13 -1.72 -16.07 2.51
C ALA A 13 -0.73 -15.44 1.52
N ARG A 14 -0.96 -14.19 1.11
CA ARG A 14 -0.08 -13.50 0.16
C ARG A 14 -0.08 -11.98 0.36
N PRO A 15 0.88 -11.24 -0.21
CA PRO A 15 0.79 -9.79 -0.31
C PRO A 15 -0.35 -9.36 -1.24
N VAL A 16 -0.80 -8.12 -1.08
CA VAL A 16 -1.80 -7.48 -1.96
C VAL A 16 -1.25 -7.21 -3.36
N THR A 17 0.04 -6.89 -3.44
CA THR A 17 0.75 -6.59 -4.68
C THR A 17 1.40 -7.84 -5.29
N GLY A 18 1.67 -7.78 -6.60
CA GLY A 18 2.39 -8.83 -7.32
C GLY A 18 1.56 -10.07 -7.64
N GLU A 19 2.23 -11.13 -8.10
CA GLU A 19 1.63 -12.44 -8.33
C GLU A 19 1.56 -13.26 -7.02
N CYS A 20 0.62 -14.23 -6.95
CA CYS A 20 0.62 -15.15 -5.82
C CYS A 20 1.89 -16.00 -5.84
N PRO A 21 2.71 -16.02 -4.78
CA PRO A 21 3.98 -16.75 -4.77
C PRO A 21 3.81 -18.29 -4.73
N PHE A 22 2.58 -18.79 -4.61
CA PHE A 22 2.28 -20.22 -4.51
C PHE A 22 1.69 -20.80 -5.79
N CYS A 23 0.88 -20.04 -6.52
CA CYS A 23 0.18 -20.53 -7.71
C CYS A 23 0.27 -19.57 -8.91
N ASN A 24 1.05 -18.49 -8.81
CA ASN A 24 1.32 -17.51 -9.86
C ASN A 24 0.07 -16.82 -10.44
N THR A 25 -1.06 -16.85 -9.72
CA THR A 25 -2.23 -16.09 -10.16
C THR A 25 -1.96 -14.59 -10.03
N LEU A 26 -2.39 -13.85 -11.05
CA LEU A 26 -2.41 -12.38 -11.05
C LEU A 26 -3.74 -11.82 -10.52
N ILE A 27 -4.70 -12.68 -10.21
CA ILE A 27 -5.98 -12.25 -9.64
C ILE A 27 -5.73 -11.62 -8.26
N ALA A 28 -6.38 -10.48 -8.00
CA ALA A 28 -6.33 -9.82 -6.71
C ALA A 28 -6.72 -10.78 -5.56
N PRO A 29 -6.04 -10.69 -4.41
CA PRO A 29 -6.37 -11.54 -3.27
C PRO A 29 -7.66 -11.08 -2.57
N LEU A 30 -8.18 -11.94 -1.71
CA LEU A 30 -9.26 -11.62 -0.79
C LEU A 30 -8.67 -10.94 0.45
N ALA A 31 -9.20 -9.78 0.82
CA ALA A 31 -8.85 -9.12 2.07
C ALA A 31 -9.70 -9.65 3.23
N HIS A 32 -9.09 -9.89 4.39
CA HIS A 32 -9.81 -10.26 5.61
C HIS A 32 -10.33 -9.05 6.39
N PHE A 33 -9.82 -7.86 6.08
CA PHE A 33 -10.17 -6.59 6.70
C PHE A 33 -10.45 -5.56 5.61
N ASP A 34 -11.16 -4.50 5.97
CA ASP A 34 -11.38 -3.34 5.10
C ASP A 34 -10.33 -2.25 5.29
N THR A 35 -9.35 -2.47 6.16
CA THR A 35 -8.24 -1.55 6.41
C THR A 35 -6.91 -2.27 6.27
N ASP A 36 -5.89 -1.57 5.76
CA ASP A 36 -4.53 -2.09 5.78
C ASP A 36 -3.47 -1.01 6.11
N VAL A 37 -2.26 -1.46 6.41
CA VAL A 37 -1.11 -0.61 6.78
C VAL A 37 -0.04 -0.72 5.70
N ILE A 38 0.41 0.43 5.20
CA ILE A 38 1.56 0.52 4.30
C ILE A 38 2.68 1.30 4.97
N ASN A 39 3.91 0.76 4.92
CA ASN A 39 5.11 1.42 5.39
C ASN A 39 5.96 1.93 4.23
N LEU A 40 5.95 3.25 4.02
CA LEU A 40 6.68 3.96 2.98
C LEU A 40 8.08 4.40 3.40
N GLU A 41 8.47 4.32 4.68
CA GLU A 41 9.85 4.62 5.09
C GLU A 41 10.80 3.42 4.97
N LEU A 42 10.25 2.23 4.69
CA LEU A 42 11.01 0.99 4.55
C LEU A 42 12.04 1.14 3.40
N ASP A 43 13.28 0.74 3.65
CA ASP A 43 14.43 0.89 2.74
C ASP A 43 14.87 2.34 2.44
N GLY A 44 14.31 3.33 3.13
CA GLY A 44 14.74 4.73 3.05
C GLY A 44 14.56 5.38 1.67
N PRO A 45 13.38 5.31 1.04
CA PRO A 45 13.16 5.81 -0.31
C PRO A 45 13.16 7.34 -0.36
N THR A 46 13.37 7.87 -1.57
CA THR A 46 13.07 9.26 -1.89
C THR A 46 11.56 9.53 -1.82
N SER A 47 11.17 10.81 -1.77
CA SER A 47 9.75 11.17 -1.73
C SER A 47 8.98 10.80 -2.99
N GLU A 48 9.64 10.73 -4.15
CA GLU A 48 8.99 10.30 -5.40
C GLU A 48 8.82 8.77 -5.41
N GLU A 49 9.87 8.01 -5.04
CA GLU A 49 9.77 6.55 -4.92
C GLU A 49 8.68 6.13 -3.92
N ALA A 50 8.57 6.81 -2.78
CA ALA A 50 7.51 6.57 -1.82
C ALA A 50 6.11 6.87 -2.39
N LEU A 51 5.98 7.89 -3.24
CA LEU A 51 4.72 8.22 -3.90
C LEU A 51 4.36 7.18 -4.96
N ASP A 52 5.34 6.68 -5.71
CA ASP A 52 5.15 5.60 -6.68
C ASP A 52 4.74 4.29 -6.00
N GLN A 53 5.41 3.94 -4.89
CA GLN A 53 5.03 2.80 -4.05
C GLN A 53 3.59 2.92 -3.55
N LEU A 54 3.22 4.09 -3.01
CA LEU A 54 1.85 4.35 -2.56
C LEU A 54 0.84 4.22 -3.72
N THR A 55 1.19 4.72 -4.91
CA THR A 55 0.34 4.63 -6.10
C THR A 55 0.07 3.18 -6.49
N HIS A 56 1.12 2.35 -6.54
CA HIS A 56 0.97 0.94 -6.88
C HIS A 56 0.12 0.20 -5.83
N TYR A 57 0.34 0.52 -4.55
CA TYR A 57 -0.36 -0.12 -3.45
C TYR A 57 -1.84 0.28 -3.39
N ILE A 58 -2.18 1.56 -3.58
CA ILE A 58 -3.58 2.03 -3.61
C ILE A 58 -4.38 1.27 -4.67
N ARG A 59 -3.82 1.07 -5.86
CA ARG A 59 -4.47 0.29 -6.93
C ARG A 59 -4.73 -1.15 -6.51
N ALA A 60 -3.70 -1.83 -6.02
CA ALA A 60 -3.83 -3.22 -5.56
C ALA A 60 -4.82 -3.36 -4.40
N ALA A 61 -4.80 -2.43 -3.45
CA ALA A 61 -5.69 -2.42 -2.29
C ALA A 61 -7.15 -2.13 -2.70
N SER A 62 -7.36 -1.24 -3.68
CA SER A 62 -8.67 -0.96 -4.27
C SER A 62 -9.25 -2.21 -4.95
N GLU A 63 -8.45 -2.92 -5.76
CA GLU A 63 -8.84 -4.19 -6.37
C GLU A 63 -9.19 -5.25 -5.31
N ALA A 64 -8.48 -5.27 -4.18
CA ALA A 64 -8.75 -6.12 -3.03
C ALA A 64 -9.87 -5.61 -2.09
N GLN A 65 -10.58 -4.53 -2.45
CA GLN A 65 -11.69 -3.94 -1.69
C GLN A 65 -11.32 -3.36 -0.31
N ILE A 66 -10.07 -2.95 -0.13
CA ILE A 66 -9.65 -2.17 1.04
C ILE A 66 -10.25 -0.77 0.97
N ARG A 67 -10.83 -0.31 2.08
CA ARG A 67 -11.54 0.98 2.19
C ARG A 67 -10.69 2.07 2.83
N ALA A 68 -9.73 1.71 3.68
CA ALA A 68 -8.84 2.69 4.32
C ALA A 68 -7.41 2.19 4.44
N LEU A 69 -6.44 3.10 4.27
CA LEU A 69 -5.02 2.81 4.44
C LEU A 69 -4.43 3.65 5.56
N VAL A 70 -3.69 3.00 6.45
CA VAL A 70 -2.79 3.66 7.39
C VAL A 70 -1.42 3.77 6.75
N VAL A 71 -1.00 4.99 6.43
CA VAL A 71 0.28 5.26 5.77
C VAL A 71 1.33 5.64 6.81
N ILE A 72 2.34 4.78 6.99
CA ILE A 72 3.53 5.07 7.78
C ILE A 72 4.56 5.72 6.85
N HIS A 73 4.75 7.03 6.98
CA HIS A 73 5.69 7.81 6.17
C HIS A 73 7.01 8.13 6.89
N GLY A 74 7.16 7.66 8.14
CA GLY A 74 8.30 7.93 9.01
C GLY A 74 8.35 9.30 9.69
N TYR A 75 9.11 9.38 10.78
CA TYR A 75 9.30 10.63 11.54
C TYR A 75 10.21 11.64 10.83
N GLY A 76 11.02 11.18 9.87
CA GLY A 76 12.04 11.99 9.20
C GLY A 76 13.17 12.45 10.14
N SER A 77 14.23 13.03 9.56
CA SER A 77 15.40 13.52 10.31
C SER A 77 15.09 14.68 11.27
N SER A 78 13.97 15.38 11.06
CA SER A 78 13.50 16.48 11.92
C SER A 78 12.70 16.01 13.15
N GLY A 79 12.33 14.73 13.20
CA GLY A 79 11.46 14.16 14.25
C GLY A 79 9.99 14.60 14.19
N LYS A 80 9.57 15.39 13.19
CA LYS A 80 8.19 15.93 13.05
C LYS A 80 7.49 15.54 11.74
N GLY A 81 8.11 14.65 10.97
CA GLY A 81 7.71 14.26 9.62
C GLY A 81 8.70 14.75 8.56
N GLY A 82 9.01 13.87 7.61
CA GLY A 82 9.93 14.14 6.49
C GLY A 82 9.26 14.58 5.19
N ASN A 83 10.04 14.55 4.09
CA ASN A 83 9.55 14.92 2.76
C ASN A 83 8.45 13.98 2.25
N ILE A 84 8.50 12.68 2.59
CA ILE A 84 7.45 11.71 2.25
C ILE A 84 6.08 12.16 2.78
N ARG A 85 6.00 12.56 4.07
CA ARG A 85 4.77 13.10 4.66
C ARG A 85 4.20 14.27 3.85
N LYS A 86 5.04 15.24 3.49
CA LYS A 86 4.61 16.43 2.76
C LYS A 86 4.08 16.06 1.38
N LYS A 87 4.84 15.28 0.63
CA LYS A 87 4.51 14.84 -0.73
C LYS A 87 3.22 14.01 -0.77
N VAL A 88 3.07 13.05 0.14
CA VAL A 88 1.85 12.23 0.22
C VAL A 88 0.62 13.08 0.57
N ARG A 89 0.75 14.01 1.52
CA ARG A 89 -0.38 14.90 1.88
C ARG A 89 -0.78 15.80 0.73
N GLU A 90 0.18 16.41 0.05
CA GLU A 90 -0.07 17.24 -1.13
C GLU A 90 -0.80 16.44 -2.22
N ALA A 91 -0.34 15.23 -2.51
CA ALA A 91 -1.00 14.34 -3.48
C ALA A 91 -2.47 14.05 -3.09
N LEU A 92 -2.73 13.74 -1.82
CA LEU A 92 -4.09 13.48 -1.32
C LEU A 92 -4.98 14.73 -1.33
N GLU A 93 -4.47 15.87 -0.89
CA GLU A 93 -5.18 17.16 -0.86
C GLU A 93 -5.55 17.63 -2.28
N HIS A 94 -4.78 17.22 -3.29
CA HIS A 94 -5.04 17.51 -4.71
C HIS A 94 -5.74 16.37 -5.48
N ASN A 95 -6.30 15.37 -4.79
CA ASN A 95 -7.02 14.25 -5.42
C ASN A 95 -6.19 13.49 -6.48
N PHE A 96 -4.87 13.38 -6.29
CA PHE A 96 -3.95 12.73 -7.24
C PHE A 96 -4.28 11.26 -7.55
N PHE A 97 -5.07 10.62 -6.70
CA PHE A 97 -5.49 9.22 -6.82
C PHE A 97 -6.96 9.05 -7.21
N ALA A 98 -7.71 10.13 -7.44
CA ALA A 98 -9.16 10.04 -7.67
C ALA A 98 -9.55 9.46 -9.04
N ASP A 99 -8.62 9.46 -10.00
CA ASP A 99 -8.78 8.92 -11.35
C ASP A 99 -8.16 7.52 -11.53
N ARG A 100 -7.70 6.89 -10.44
CA ARG A 100 -6.80 5.72 -10.48
C ARG A 100 -7.27 4.51 -9.71
#